data_AF-A0A4R2JF08-F1
#
_entry.id   AF-A0A4R2JF08-F1
#
_cell.length_a   1.000
_cell.length_b   1.000
_cell.length_c   1.000
_cell.angle_alpha   90.00
_cell.angle_beta   90.00
_cell.angle_gamma   90.00
#
_symmetry.space_group_name_H-M   'P 1'
#
loop_
_entity.id
_entity.type
_entity.pdbx_description
1 polymer ?
#
loop_
_entity_poly.entity_id
_entity_poly.type
_entity_poly.pdbx_seq_one_letter_code
_entity_poly.pdbx_strand_id
1 'polypeptide(L)' 'MSDGAVLTTDGPFVEAREHLGGFYIIEAADLDAALAWASKVTALIGAPIEVRPFVTLPGA' A
#
# COMPACT_ATOMS: atom_id res chain seq x y z
N MET A 1 -24.95 2.93 12.77
CA MET A 1 -24.48 3.46 11.47
C MET A 1 -25.28 4.72 11.23
N SER A 2 -24.64 5.87 11.15
CA SER A 2 -25.30 7.17 10.94
C SER A 2 -25.83 7.28 9.51
N ASP A 3 -26.96 7.97 9.33
CA ASP A 3 -27.70 8.24 8.08
C ASP A 3 -26.87 8.98 7.00
N GLY A 4 -25.83 8.36 6.45
CA GLY A 4 -25.02 8.92 5.36
C GLY A 4 -24.11 10.09 5.75
N ALA A 5 -24.06 10.48 7.02
CA ALA A 5 -23.14 11.50 7.50
C ALA A 5 -21.70 10.97 7.55
N VAL A 6 -20.77 11.70 6.91
CA VAL A 6 -19.33 11.41 6.95
C VAL A 6 -18.81 11.64 8.37
N LEU A 7 -18.11 10.65 8.91
CA LEU A 7 -17.45 10.71 10.21
C LEU A 7 -15.93 10.80 10.00
N THR A 8 -15.32 11.84 10.53
CA THR A 8 -13.88 12.01 10.59
C THR A 8 -13.41 11.72 12.01
N THR A 9 -12.37 10.92 12.16
CA THR A 9 -11.77 10.58 13.45
C THR A 9 -10.29 10.94 13.45
N ASP A 10 -9.76 11.17 14.65
CA ASP A 10 -8.30 11.22 14.86
C ASP A 10 -7.74 9.79 14.91
N GLY A 11 -6.46 9.65 14.55
CA GLY A 11 -5.75 8.37 14.57
C GLY A 11 -5.95 7.49 13.32
N PRO A 12 -5.39 6.27 13.31
CA PRO A 12 -5.47 5.34 12.20
C PRO A 12 -6.88 4.78 12.03
N PHE A 13 -7.18 4.22 10.85
CA PHE A 13 -8.47 3.56 10.58
C PHE A 13 -8.76 2.40 11.55
N VAL A 14 -7.73 1.64 11.92
CA VAL A 14 -7.80 0.57 12.89
C VAL A 14 -6.49 0.52 13.67
N GLU A 15 -6.58 0.31 14.97
CA GLU A 15 -5.43 0.04 15.81
C GLU A 15 -4.83 -1.32 15.44
N ALA A 16 -3.57 -1.33 15.02
CA ALA A 16 -2.87 -2.53 14.60
C ALA A 16 -1.47 -2.59 15.22
N ARG A 17 -0.95 -3.81 15.37
CA ARG A 17 0.42 -4.01 15.85
C ARG A 17 1.46 -3.43 14.89
N GLU A 18 1.16 -3.49 13.61
CA GLU A 18 1.97 -2.95 12.52
C GLU A 18 1.10 -2.00 11.69
N HIS A 19 1.59 -0.77 11.51
CA HIS A 19 0.90 0.26 10.74
C HIS A 19 1.51 0.38 9.34
N LEU A 20 0.69 0.75 8.35
CA LEU A 20 1.18 1.08 7.02
C LEU A 20 2.00 2.40 7.09
N GLY A 21 3.31 2.29 6.99
CA GLY A 21 4.23 3.43 7.06
C GLY A 21 4.32 4.27 5.78
N GLY A 22 3.77 3.76 4.67
CA GLY A 22 3.80 4.40 3.36
C GLY A 22 3.66 3.37 2.24
N PHE A 23 3.63 3.83 0.99
CA PHE A 23 3.59 2.96 -0.18
C PHE A 23 4.28 3.60 -1.38
N TYR A 24 4.65 2.78 -2.36
CA TYR A 24 5.17 3.18 -3.67
C TYR A 24 4.19 2.70 -4.74
N ILE A 25 4.04 3.50 -5.80
CA ILE A 25 3.40 3.05 -7.05
C ILE A 25 4.48 3.09 -8.12
N ILE A 26 4.69 1.96 -8.79
CA ILE A 26 5.68 1.82 -9.85
C ILE A 26 5.04 1.16 -11.07
N GLU A 27 5.53 1.54 -12.24
CA GLU A 27 5.31 0.77 -13.46
C GLU A 27 6.40 -0.30 -13.55
N ALA A 28 6.00 -1.54 -13.79
CA ALA A 28 6.90 -2.68 -13.93
C ALA A 28 6.39 -3.59 -15.04
N ALA A 29 7.30 -4.28 -15.71
CA ALA A 29 6.94 -5.18 -16.82
C ALA A 29 6.05 -6.34 -16.35
N ASP A 30 6.31 -6.86 -15.15
CA ASP A 30 5.58 -7.96 -14.50
C ASP A 30 5.81 -7.94 -12.97
N LEU A 31 5.23 -8.93 -12.28
CA LEU A 31 5.34 -9.06 -10.83
C LEU A 31 6.79 -9.31 -10.36
N ASP A 32 7.58 -10.06 -11.12
CA ASP A 32 8.96 -10.38 -10.75
C ASP A 32 9.84 -9.12 -10.80
N ALA A 33 9.65 -8.28 -11.81
CA ALA A 33 10.29 -6.96 -11.89
C ALA A 33 9.90 -6.05 -10.72
N ALA A 34 8.63 -6.07 -10.30
CA ALA A 34 8.17 -5.31 -9.14
C ALA A 34 8.78 -5.83 -7.83
N LEU A 35 8.85 -7.15 -7.64
CA LEU A 35 9.49 -7.79 -6.48
C LEU A 35 10.99 -7.47 -6.41
N ALA A 36 11.67 -7.43 -7.55
CA ALA A 36 13.08 -7.05 -7.61
C ALA A 36 13.31 -5.60 -7.15
N TRP A 37 12.42 -4.68 -7.51
CA TRP A 37 12.45 -3.30 -7.00
C TRP A 37 12.14 -3.22 -5.51
N ALA A 38 11.09 -3.87 -5.04
CA ALA A 38 10.74 -3.92 -3.62
C ALA A 38 11.90 -4.46 -2.76
N SER A 39 12.58 -5.51 -3.24
CA SER A 39 13.74 -6.10 -2.56
C SER A 39 14.89 -5.09 -2.35
N LYS A 40 15.16 -4.23 -3.35
CA LYS A 40 16.16 -3.16 -3.21
C LYS A 40 15.77 -2.15 -2.14
N VAL A 41 14.49 -1.78 -2.09
CA VAL A 41 13.99 -0.82 -1.10
C VAL A 41 14.03 -1.43 0.30
N THR A 42 13.56 -2.66 0.47
CA THR A 42 13.65 -3.38 1.76
C THR A 42 15.08 -3.47 2.27
N ALA A 43 16.07 -3.71 1.40
CA ALA A 43 17.47 -3.69 1.78
C ALA A 43 17.97 -2.31 2.25
N LEU A 44 17.43 -1.22 1.71
CA LEU A 44 17.78 0.16 2.09
C LEU A 44 17.11 0.61 3.40
N ILE A 45 15.82 0.29 3.58
CA ILE A 45 15.03 0.80 4.71
C ILE A 45 14.98 -0.15 5.91
N GLY A 46 15.38 -1.42 5.73
CA GLY A 46 15.38 -2.44 6.78
C GLY A 46 13.98 -2.91 7.21
N ALA A 47 12.95 -2.67 6.39
CA ALA A 47 11.56 -3.04 6.67
C ALA A 47 10.94 -3.83 5.50
N PRO A 48 10.06 -4.80 5.79
CA PRO A 48 9.38 -5.58 4.76
C PRO A 48 8.39 -4.74 3.95
N ILE A 49 8.17 -5.12 2.69
CA ILE A 49 7.20 -4.47 1.79
C ILE A 49 6.29 -5.56 1.18
N GLU A 50 4.97 -5.34 1.24
CA GLU A 50 3.98 -6.14 0.50
C GLU A 50 3.86 -5.59 -0.93
N VAL A 51 4.00 -6.46 -1.94
CA VAL A 51 3.83 -6.09 -3.36
C VAL A 51 2.46 -6.56 -3.83
N ARG A 52 1.64 -5.62 -4.33
CA ARG A 52 0.31 -5.91 -4.86
C ARG A 52 0.17 -5.34 -6.27
N PRO A 53 -0.23 -6.15 -7.27
CA PRO A 53 -0.63 -5.64 -8.57
C PRO A 53 -1.82 -4.68 -8.43
N PHE A 54 -1.73 -3.54 -9.12
CA PHE A 54 -2.90 -2.67 -9.27
C PHE A 54 -3.86 -3.30 -10.27
N VAL A 55 -5.13 -3.37 -9.89
CA VAL A 55 -6.19 -3.72 -10.83
C VAL A 55 -6.51 -2.46 -11.62
N THR A 56 -6.30 -2.49 -12.94
CA THR A 56 -6.82 -1.44 -13.81
C THR A 56 -8.34 -1.47 -13.73
N LEU A 57 -8.94 -0.42 -13.16
CA LEU A 57 -10.37 -0.22 -13.25
C LEU A 57 -10.71 0.15 -14.70
N PRO A 58 -11.68 -0.52 -15.36
CA PRO A 58 -12.08 -0.14 -16.71
C PRO A 58 -12.53 1.33 -16.74
N GLY A 59 -11.85 2.16 -17.55
CA GLY A 59 -12.22 3.56 -17.77
C GLY A 59 -11.60 4.58 -16.81
N ALA A 60 -10.56 4.22 -16.05
CA ALA A 60 -9.68 5.18 -15.39
C ALA A 60 -8.64 5.77 -16.37
#